data_AF-K9XSR8-F1
#
_entry.id   AF-K9XSR8-F1
#
_cell.length_a   1.000
_cell.length_b   1.000
_cell.length_c   1.000
_cell.angle_alpha   90.00
_cell.angle_beta   90.00
_cell.angle_gamma   90.00
#
_symmetry.space_group_name_H-M   'P 1'
#
loop_
_entity.id
_entity.type
_entity.pdbx_description
1 polymer ?
#
loop_
_entity_poly.entity_id
_entity_poly.type
_entity_poly.pdbx_seq_one_letter_code
_entity_poly.pdbx_strand_id
1 'polypeptide(L)'
;MNEIAVGNKTTDNIRTVSDAKRDFYQHHTRPINSVYRRVVEELLVEMHLLSVNVDFKSDPIYYLGVVTSFERLMQGYRPEQDKESIFNALCRAVGEDPERNRAQAGSLLNLAKNKSPQELVAWLSEPTPLENYHDIIEPIKAIASNPHFKYSRLFAIGLYTLLEESDPEILKDVSKRNEILESIATQLHLPGEKMNKDLELYRSNLEKMEQLLSVIEDVLQAGRKQKNQPKPEPETAE
;
A
#
# COMPACT_ATOMS: atom_id res chain seq x y z
N MET A 1 -25.50 -1.66 -52.37
CA MET A 1 -24.87 -0.47 -51.78
C MET A 1 -25.25 -0.48 -50.31
N ASN A 2 -24.29 -0.86 -49.45
CA ASN A 2 -24.49 -0.99 -48.01
C ASN A 2 -24.29 0.38 -47.37
N GLU A 3 -25.34 0.92 -46.75
CA GLU A 3 -25.23 2.08 -45.88
C GLU A 3 -24.83 1.61 -44.48
N ILE A 4 -23.76 2.22 -43.98
CA ILE A 4 -23.04 1.84 -42.77
C ILE A 4 -23.86 2.30 -41.56
N ALA A 5 -24.19 1.34 -40.69
CA ALA A 5 -24.68 1.62 -39.35
C ALA A 5 -23.59 2.38 -38.57
N VAL A 6 -23.82 3.67 -38.34
CA VAL A 6 -23.07 4.45 -37.36
C VAL A 6 -23.54 3.97 -35.98
N GLY A 7 -22.80 2.99 -35.44
CA GLY A 7 -22.94 2.54 -34.07
C GLY A 7 -22.71 3.72 -33.14
N ASN A 8 -23.79 4.17 -32.51
CA ASN A 8 -23.79 5.25 -31.54
C ASN A 8 -22.87 4.86 -30.38
N LYS A 9 -21.82 5.65 -30.18
CA LYS A 9 -20.80 5.49 -29.14
C LYS A 9 -21.49 5.52 -27.77
N THR A 10 -21.62 4.37 -27.11
CA THR A 10 -22.16 4.27 -25.76
C THR A 10 -21.33 5.17 -24.85
N THR A 11 -22.00 5.98 -24.03
CA THR A 11 -21.40 6.73 -22.94
C THR A 11 -20.72 5.74 -21.97
N ASP A 12 -19.40 5.59 -22.06
CA ASP A 12 -18.61 4.90 -21.04
C ASP A 12 -18.78 5.67 -19.73
N ASN A 13 -19.67 5.17 -18.87
CA ASN A 13 -19.93 5.75 -17.56
C ASN A 13 -18.65 5.61 -16.73
N ILE A 14 -17.91 6.70 -16.54
CA ILE A 14 -16.68 6.71 -15.73
C ILE A 14 -17.05 6.20 -14.35
N ARG A 15 -16.47 5.06 -13.96
CA ARG A 15 -16.69 4.41 -12.66
C ARG A 15 -16.47 5.41 -11.53
N THR A 16 -17.41 5.48 -10.59
CA THR A 16 -17.33 6.42 -9.46
C THR A 16 -16.70 5.78 -8.23
N VAL A 17 -16.28 6.63 -7.27
CA VAL A 17 -15.87 6.18 -5.93
C VAL A 17 -16.98 5.36 -5.25
N SER A 18 -18.24 5.75 -5.45
CA SER A 18 -19.40 5.04 -4.90
C SER A 18 -19.54 3.64 -5.49
N ASP A 19 -19.24 3.47 -6.79
CA ASP A 19 -19.22 2.16 -7.43
C ASP A 19 -18.07 1.29 -6.88
N ALA A 20 -16.88 1.86 -6.70
CA ALA A 20 -15.76 1.16 -6.07
C ALA A 20 -16.08 0.71 -4.64
N LYS A 21 -16.68 1.59 -3.82
CA LYS A 21 -17.14 1.24 -2.46
C LYS A 21 -18.20 0.13 -2.48
N ARG A 22 -19.16 0.20 -3.40
CA ARG A 22 -20.18 -0.83 -3.55
C ARG A 22 -19.54 -2.18 -3.88
N ASP A 23 -18.64 -2.22 -4.85
CA ASP A 23 -17.98 -3.47 -5.28
C ASP A 23 -17.04 -4.03 -4.19
N PHE A 24 -16.38 -3.17 -3.41
CA PHE A 24 -15.65 -3.60 -2.22
C PHE A 24 -16.54 -4.40 -1.26
N TYR A 25 -17.72 -3.87 -0.92
CA TYR A 25 -18.66 -4.54 -0.01
C TYR A 25 -19.37 -5.75 -0.64
N GLN A 26 -19.33 -5.92 -1.97
CA GLN A 26 -19.74 -7.18 -2.61
C GLN A 26 -18.71 -8.29 -2.40
N HIS A 27 -17.42 -7.95 -2.34
CA HIS A 27 -16.34 -8.90 -2.11
C HIS A 27 -16.01 -9.13 -0.63
N HIS A 28 -16.30 -8.17 0.25
CA HIS A 28 -16.15 -8.30 1.69
C HIS A 28 -17.39 -7.77 2.44
N THR A 29 -18.24 -8.69 2.89
CA THR A 29 -19.52 -8.38 3.54
C THR A 29 -19.44 -8.31 5.07
N ARG A 30 -18.30 -8.70 5.67
CA ARG A 30 -18.14 -8.72 7.13
C ARG A 30 -17.90 -7.30 7.66
N PRO A 31 -18.32 -7.00 8.90
CA PRO A 31 -18.04 -5.70 9.51
C PRO A 31 -16.55 -5.47 9.73
N ILE A 32 -16.05 -4.33 9.28
CA ILE A 32 -14.69 -3.87 9.58
C ILE A 32 -14.75 -2.99 10.83
N ASN A 33 -13.88 -3.28 11.80
CA ASN A 33 -13.69 -2.48 13.00
C ASN A 33 -13.47 -1.00 12.62
N SER A 34 -14.13 -0.08 13.34
CA SER A 34 -14.12 1.35 13.02
C SER A 34 -12.71 1.97 12.97
N VAL A 35 -11.76 1.47 13.77
CA VAL A 35 -10.36 1.90 13.75
C VAL A 35 -9.75 1.71 12.35
N TYR A 36 -9.95 0.54 11.76
CA TYR A 36 -9.37 0.17 10.47
C TYR A 36 -10.23 0.53 9.27
N ARG A 37 -11.54 0.76 9.47
CA ARG A 37 -12.45 1.17 8.41
C ARG A 37 -11.95 2.42 7.69
N ARG A 38 -11.45 3.41 8.45
CA ARG A 38 -10.89 4.63 7.87
C ARG A 38 -9.69 4.34 6.95
N VAL A 39 -8.77 3.50 7.40
CA VAL A 39 -7.60 3.06 6.62
C VAL A 39 -8.03 2.41 5.31
N VAL A 40 -8.97 1.45 5.38
CA VAL A 40 -9.47 0.71 4.22
C VAL A 40 -10.18 1.66 3.24
N GLU A 41 -11.03 2.56 3.72
CA GLU A 41 -11.75 3.50 2.86
C GLU A 41 -10.82 4.54 2.21
N GLU A 42 -9.85 5.09 2.93
CA GLU A 42 -8.87 6.01 2.36
C GLU A 42 -8.01 5.33 1.29
N LEU A 43 -7.55 4.09 1.56
CA LEU A 43 -6.81 3.30 0.59
C LEU A 43 -7.64 2.96 -0.66
N LEU A 44 -8.90 2.54 -0.48
CA LEU A 44 -9.81 2.26 -1.60
C LEU A 44 -10.04 3.47 -2.49
N VAL A 45 -10.27 4.64 -1.88
CA VAL A 45 -10.47 5.89 -2.62
C VAL A 45 -9.22 6.27 -3.38
N GLU A 46 -8.04 6.18 -2.77
CA GLU A 46 -6.77 6.47 -3.44
C GLU A 46 -6.53 5.53 -4.62
N MET A 47 -6.66 4.22 -4.42
CA MET A 47 -6.52 3.22 -5.48
C MET A 47 -7.51 3.47 -6.63
N HIS A 48 -8.76 3.80 -6.30
CA HIS A 48 -9.76 4.09 -7.32
C HIS A 48 -9.43 5.34 -8.14
N LEU A 49 -9.08 6.46 -7.47
CA LEU A 49 -8.74 7.70 -8.15
C LEU A 49 -7.50 7.56 -9.06
N LEU A 50 -6.57 6.66 -8.71
CA LEU A 50 -5.48 6.27 -9.60
C LEU A 50 -6.00 5.43 -10.77
N SER A 51 -6.80 4.40 -10.53
CA SER A 51 -7.31 3.47 -11.56
C SER A 51 -8.07 4.16 -12.71
N VAL A 52 -8.74 5.28 -12.43
CA VAL A 52 -9.50 6.06 -13.44
C VAL A 52 -8.70 7.21 -14.05
N ASN A 53 -7.46 7.44 -13.61
CA ASN A 53 -6.59 8.45 -14.18
C ASN A 53 -5.97 7.94 -15.49
N VAL A 54 -6.14 8.70 -16.58
CA VAL A 54 -5.72 8.30 -17.93
C VAL A 54 -4.21 8.05 -18.06
N ASP A 55 -3.41 8.78 -17.28
CA ASP A 55 -1.95 8.70 -17.28
C ASP A 55 -1.41 7.64 -16.32
N PHE A 56 -2.28 7.09 -15.45
CA PHE A 56 -1.90 6.05 -14.51
C PHE A 56 -1.73 4.70 -15.18
N LYS A 57 -0.63 4.04 -14.84
CA LYS A 57 -0.34 2.65 -15.15
C LYS A 57 0.15 2.00 -13.87
N SER A 58 -0.52 0.94 -13.45
CA SER A 58 -0.08 0.16 -12.31
C SER A 58 1.20 -0.61 -12.66
N ASP A 59 2.13 -0.62 -11.72
CA ASP A 59 3.47 -1.20 -11.90
C ASP A 59 3.89 -1.95 -10.61
N PRO A 60 4.96 -2.77 -10.66
CA PRO A 60 5.43 -3.55 -9.51
C PRO A 60 5.76 -2.73 -8.26
N ILE A 61 6.30 -1.51 -8.41
CA ILE A 61 6.62 -0.61 -7.28
C ILE A 61 5.32 -0.11 -6.66
N TYR A 62 4.34 0.27 -7.48
CA TYR A 62 2.99 0.60 -7.00
C TYR A 62 2.34 -0.58 -6.26
N TYR A 63 2.39 -1.80 -6.80
CA TYR A 63 1.81 -2.98 -6.14
C TYR A 63 2.47 -3.26 -4.80
N LEU A 64 3.80 -3.15 -4.72
CA LEU A 64 4.52 -3.23 -3.46
C LEU A 64 4.02 -2.17 -2.46
N GLY A 65 3.85 -0.93 -2.93
CA GLY A 65 3.27 0.16 -2.15
C GLY A 65 1.89 -0.16 -1.56
N VAL A 66 1.00 -0.75 -2.37
CA VAL A 66 -0.35 -1.19 -1.95
C VAL A 66 -0.26 -2.28 -0.89
N VAL A 67 0.53 -3.33 -1.16
CA VAL A 67 0.73 -4.47 -0.24
C VAL A 67 1.30 -3.98 1.09
N THR A 68 2.41 -3.24 1.07
CA THR A 68 3.06 -2.72 2.29
C THR A 68 2.12 -1.80 3.06
N SER A 69 1.45 -0.86 2.38
CA SER A 69 0.53 0.07 3.05
C SER A 69 -0.58 -0.67 3.78
N PHE A 70 -1.17 -1.67 3.12
CA PHE A 70 -2.21 -2.50 3.72
C PHE A 70 -1.67 -3.28 4.92
N GLU A 71 -0.58 -4.03 4.74
CA GLU A 71 -0.04 -4.91 5.78
C GLU A 71 0.38 -4.13 7.04
N ARG A 72 1.07 -3.01 6.86
CA ARG A 72 1.56 -2.18 7.97
C ARG A 72 0.42 -1.45 8.68
N LEU A 73 -0.53 -0.85 7.96
CA LEU A 73 -1.64 -0.11 8.57
C LEU A 73 -2.75 -1.03 9.11
N MET A 74 -2.80 -2.29 8.69
CA MET A 74 -3.71 -3.31 9.22
C MET A 74 -3.06 -4.17 10.31
N GLN A 75 -1.88 -3.80 10.80
CA GLN A 75 -1.24 -4.50 11.91
C GLN A 75 -2.15 -4.51 13.14
N GLY A 76 -2.22 -5.66 13.82
CA GLY A 76 -3.07 -5.86 14.99
C GLY A 76 -4.57 -6.03 14.70
N TYR A 77 -5.01 -6.04 13.44
CA TYR A 77 -6.41 -6.24 13.08
C TYR A 77 -6.95 -7.57 13.64
N ARG A 78 -8.22 -7.57 14.07
CA ARG A 78 -8.92 -8.77 14.55
C ARG A 78 -10.33 -8.87 13.97
N PRO A 79 -10.75 -10.06 13.47
CA PRO A 79 -9.98 -11.30 13.41
C PRO A 79 -8.95 -11.30 12.26
N GLU A 80 -7.75 -11.85 12.51
CA GLU A 80 -6.61 -11.79 11.57
C GLU A 80 -6.95 -12.36 10.18
N GLN A 81 -7.73 -13.44 10.15
CA GLN A 81 -8.15 -14.14 8.92
C GLN A 81 -8.95 -13.26 7.95
N ASP A 82 -9.58 -12.19 8.43
CA ASP A 82 -10.37 -11.32 7.56
C ASP A 82 -9.50 -10.34 6.77
N LYS A 83 -8.22 -10.13 7.15
CA LYS A 83 -7.29 -9.26 6.41
C LYS A 83 -7.14 -9.68 4.94
N GLU A 84 -7.04 -10.99 4.69
CA GLU A 84 -6.91 -11.50 3.33
C GLU A 84 -8.14 -11.14 2.48
N SER A 85 -9.34 -11.34 3.05
CA SER A 85 -10.60 -10.99 2.38
C SER A 85 -10.71 -9.48 2.11
N ILE A 86 -10.28 -8.64 3.06
CA ILE A 86 -10.28 -7.18 2.91
C ILE A 86 -9.32 -6.75 1.79
N PHE A 87 -8.08 -7.26 1.79
CA PHE A 87 -7.11 -6.94 0.73
C PHE A 87 -7.62 -7.37 -0.65
N ASN A 88 -8.14 -8.60 -0.74
CA ASN A 88 -8.67 -9.12 -2.01
C ASN A 88 -9.85 -8.28 -2.51
N ALA A 89 -10.70 -7.81 -1.60
CA ALA A 89 -11.80 -6.91 -1.93
C ALA A 89 -11.31 -5.51 -2.38
N LEU A 90 -10.26 -4.96 -1.77
CA LEU A 90 -9.65 -3.68 -2.20
C LEU A 90 -9.16 -3.75 -3.64
N CYS A 91 -8.33 -4.75 -3.98
CA CYS A 91 -7.80 -4.92 -5.34
C CYS A 91 -8.93 -5.10 -6.36
N ARG A 92 -9.87 -6.02 -6.09
CA ARG A 92 -10.98 -6.30 -7.02
C ARG A 92 -11.91 -5.10 -7.22
N ALA A 93 -12.13 -4.29 -6.19
CA ALA A 93 -12.95 -3.08 -6.26
C ALA A 93 -12.39 -1.98 -7.17
N VAL A 94 -11.12 -2.08 -7.58
CA VAL A 94 -10.49 -1.18 -8.56
C VAL A 94 -10.10 -1.92 -9.85
N GLY A 95 -10.54 -3.16 -10.01
CA GLY A 95 -10.29 -3.97 -11.21
C GLY A 95 -8.91 -4.64 -11.25
N GLU A 96 -8.21 -4.72 -10.10
CA GLU A 96 -6.90 -5.37 -9.98
C GLU A 96 -7.01 -6.83 -9.51
N ASP A 97 -5.95 -7.60 -9.80
CA ASP A 97 -5.80 -8.98 -9.33
C ASP A 97 -4.91 -9.02 -8.07
N PRO A 98 -5.48 -9.37 -6.90
CA PRO A 98 -4.71 -9.40 -5.65
C PRO A 98 -3.54 -10.38 -5.68
N GLU A 99 -3.65 -11.50 -6.39
CA GLU A 99 -2.57 -12.50 -6.47
C GLU A 99 -1.41 -11.98 -7.30
N ARG A 100 -1.70 -11.33 -8.43
CA ARG A 100 -0.67 -10.64 -9.22
C ARG A 100 0.03 -9.55 -8.42
N ASN A 101 -0.73 -8.73 -7.68
CA ASN A 101 -0.16 -7.65 -6.87
C ASN A 101 0.84 -8.21 -5.84
N ARG A 102 0.45 -9.26 -5.10
CA ARG A 102 1.34 -9.92 -4.12
C ARG A 102 2.54 -10.58 -4.77
N ALA A 103 2.34 -11.29 -5.88
CA ALA A 103 3.42 -11.99 -6.58
C ALA A 103 4.48 -11.01 -7.10
N GLN A 104 4.07 -9.93 -7.76
CA GLN A 104 5.01 -8.92 -8.26
C GLN A 104 5.70 -8.15 -7.13
N ALA A 105 4.97 -7.80 -6.06
CA ALA A 105 5.54 -7.18 -4.88
C ALA A 105 6.62 -8.08 -4.23
N GLY A 106 6.32 -9.37 -4.03
CA GLY A 106 7.26 -10.33 -3.45
C GLY A 106 8.51 -10.56 -4.30
N SER A 107 8.35 -10.68 -5.62
CA SER A 107 9.49 -10.81 -6.52
C SER A 107 10.36 -9.55 -6.55
N LEU A 108 9.76 -8.36 -6.47
CA LEU A 108 10.49 -7.10 -6.40
C LEU A 108 11.27 -6.95 -5.07
N LEU A 109 10.68 -7.37 -3.94
CA LEU A 109 11.38 -7.42 -2.64
C LEU A 109 12.57 -8.37 -2.67
N ASN A 110 12.40 -9.58 -3.21
CA ASN A 110 13.50 -10.55 -3.34
C ASN A 110 14.67 -10.01 -4.18
N LEU A 111 14.38 -9.16 -5.17
CA LEU A 111 15.41 -8.48 -5.96
C LEU A 111 16.15 -7.44 -5.12
N ALA A 112 15.44 -6.64 -4.31
CA ALA A 112 16.04 -5.60 -3.46
C ALA A 112 16.93 -6.17 -2.35
N LYS A 113 16.55 -7.31 -1.75
CA LYS A 113 17.28 -7.96 -0.65
C LYS A 113 18.76 -8.24 -0.94
N ASN A 114 19.11 -8.42 -2.21
CA ASN A 114 20.48 -8.75 -2.64
C ASN A 114 21.23 -7.54 -3.20
N LYS A 115 20.75 -6.32 -2.94
CA LYS A 115 21.35 -5.07 -3.39
C LYS A 115 21.61 -4.17 -2.20
N SER A 116 22.75 -3.50 -2.20
CA SER A 116 22.96 -2.30 -1.38
C SER A 116 22.06 -1.16 -1.86
N PRO A 117 21.83 -0.11 -1.04
CA PRO A 117 21.02 1.02 -1.45
C PRO A 117 21.49 1.69 -2.75
N GLN A 118 22.81 1.81 -2.95
CA GLN A 118 23.39 2.40 -4.15
C GLN A 118 23.17 1.51 -5.39
N GLU A 119 23.30 0.19 -5.24
CA GLU A 119 22.99 -0.76 -6.32
C GLU A 119 21.50 -0.77 -6.66
N LEU A 120 20.63 -0.59 -5.66
CA LEU A 120 19.19 -0.45 -5.87
C LEU A 120 18.86 0.82 -6.66
N VAL A 121 19.46 1.97 -6.32
CA VAL A 121 19.30 3.24 -7.06
C VAL A 121 19.76 3.07 -8.51
N ALA A 122 20.94 2.49 -8.71
CA ALA A 122 21.48 2.25 -10.05
C ALA A 122 20.55 1.33 -10.86
N TRP A 123 20.05 0.25 -10.25
CA TRP A 123 19.14 -0.67 -10.90
C TRP A 123 17.77 -0.07 -11.23
N LEU A 124 17.21 0.79 -10.37
CA LEU A 124 15.97 1.50 -10.68
C LEU A 124 16.12 2.44 -11.88
N SER A 125 17.30 3.04 -12.03
CA SER A 125 17.62 3.96 -13.13
C SER A 125 17.80 3.20 -14.45
N GLU A 126 18.52 2.09 -14.41
CA GLU A 126 18.78 1.23 -15.57
C GLU A 126 18.51 -0.25 -15.23
N PRO A 127 17.24 -0.69 -15.26
CA PRO A 127 16.88 -2.06 -14.90
C PRO A 127 17.51 -3.08 -15.85
N THR A 128 18.46 -3.85 -15.33
CA THR A 128 19.11 -4.90 -16.10
C THR A 128 18.17 -6.09 -16.33
N PRO A 129 18.14 -6.69 -17.54
CA PRO A 129 17.36 -7.90 -17.79
C PRO A 129 17.78 -9.03 -16.84
N LEU A 130 16.81 -9.67 -16.21
CA LEU A 130 16.99 -10.89 -15.42
C LEU A 130 16.00 -11.93 -15.94
N GLU A 131 16.47 -13.15 -16.17
CA GLU A 131 15.60 -14.27 -16.56
C GLU A 131 14.47 -14.44 -15.54
N ASN A 132 13.23 -14.57 -16.02
CA ASN A 132 12.01 -14.72 -15.23
C ASN A 132 11.50 -13.46 -14.48
N TYR A 133 12.08 -12.27 -14.72
CA TYR A 133 11.62 -11.00 -14.13
C TYR A 133 11.04 -10.01 -15.16
N HIS A 134 10.69 -10.47 -16.36
CA HIS A 134 10.22 -9.60 -17.44
C HIS A 134 8.99 -8.75 -17.04
N ASP A 135 8.04 -9.38 -16.33
CA ASP A 135 6.81 -8.72 -15.83
C ASP A 135 7.06 -7.66 -14.75
N ILE A 136 8.31 -7.53 -14.30
CA ILE A 136 8.76 -6.52 -13.33
C ILE A 136 9.64 -5.47 -14.01
N ILE A 137 10.60 -5.93 -14.81
CA ILE A 137 11.64 -5.09 -15.40
C ILE A 137 11.07 -4.14 -16.46
N GLU A 138 10.23 -4.63 -17.38
CA GLU A 138 9.71 -3.80 -18.46
C GLU A 138 8.83 -2.65 -17.96
N PRO A 139 7.90 -2.85 -17.00
CA PRO A 139 7.19 -1.75 -16.38
C PRO A 139 8.11 -0.71 -15.73
N ILE A 140 9.17 -1.14 -15.03
CA ILE A 140 10.07 -0.21 -14.32
C ILE A 140 10.90 0.59 -15.33
N LYS A 141 11.43 -0.04 -16.38
CA LYS A 141 12.13 0.67 -17.47
C LYS A 141 11.26 1.75 -18.10
N ALA A 142 9.97 1.47 -18.26
CA ALA A 142 9.04 2.41 -18.88
C ALA A 142 8.83 3.69 -18.04
N ILE A 143 9.04 3.65 -16.72
CA ILE A 143 8.80 4.78 -15.80
C ILE A 143 9.64 5.99 -16.20
N ALA A 144 10.97 5.85 -16.25
CA ALA A 144 11.88 6.97 -16.51
C ALA A 144 11.68 7.58 -17.91
N SER A 145 11.22 6.77 -18.87
CA SER A 145 10.92 7.21 -20.24
C SER A 145 9.52 7.80 -20.43
N ASN A 146 8.65 7.77 -19.41
CA ASN A 146 7.26 8.21 -19.52
C ASN A 146 7.11 9.67 -19.05
N PRO A 147 7.00 10.66 -19.97
CA PRO A 147 6.86 12.07 -19.61
C PRO A 147 5.54 12.40 -18.90
N HIS A 148 4.57 11.50 -18.95
CA HIS A 148 3.27 11.62 -18.30
C HIS A 148 3.13 10.66 -17.12
N PHE A 149 4.24 10.16 -16.56
CA PHE A 149 4.18 9.22 -15.43
C PHE A 149 3.34 9.78 -14.28
N LYS A 150 2.28 9.05 -13.92
CA LYS A 150 1.39 9.43 -12.81
C LYS A 150 1.97 8.96 -11.48
N TYR A 151 2.72 9.84 -10.84
CA TYR A 151 3.16 9.64 -9.45
C TYR A 151 1.98 9.39 -8.49
N SER A 152 2.18 8.48 -7.53
CA SER A 152 1.29 8.23 -6.40
C SER A 152 2.07 8.08 -5.08
N ARG A 153 1.41 8.34 -3.95
CA ARG A 153 1.99 8.07 -2.63
C ARG A 153 2.27 6.58 -2.43
N LEU A 154 1.40 5.72 -2.95
CA LEU A 154 1.60 4.26 -2.94
C LEU A 154 2.89 3.88 -3.66
N PHE A 155 3.19 4.48 -4.82
CA PHE A 155 4.47 4.29 -5.51
C PHE A 155 5.67 4.71 -4.64
N ALA A 156 5.59 5.86 -3.96
CA ALA A 156 6.63 6.30 -3.03
C ALA A 156 6.85 5.29 -1.88
N ILE A 157 5.77 4.75 -1.32
CA ILE A 157 5.84 3.72 -0.26
C ILE A 157 6.51 2.45 -0.80
N GLY A 158 6.24 2.07 -2.06
CA GLY A 158 6.95 0.99 -2.74
C GLY A 158 8.47 1.20 -2.75
N LEU A 159 8.92 2.38 -3.21
CA LEU A 159 10.34 2.74 -3.21
C LEU A 159 10.96 2.73 -1.81
N TYR A 160 10.23 3.27 -0.82
CA TYR A 160 10.66 3.27 0.58
C TYR A 160 10.81 1.85 1.13
N THR A 161 9.90 0.94 0.76
CA THR A 161 9.95 -0.46 1.17
C THR A 161 11.15 -1.18 0.53
N LEU A 162 11.49 -0.89 -0.73
CA LEU A 162 12.70 -1.46 -1.34
C LEU A 162 13.98 -1.01 -0.64
N LEU A 163 14.02 0.26 -0.23
CA LEU A 163 15.13 0.78 0.55
C LEU A 163 15.21 0.13 1.94
N GLU A 164 14.07 -0.09 2.60
CA GLU A 164 13.98 -0.84 3.86
C GLU A 164 14.52 -2.27 3.71
N GLU A 165 14.12 -2.97 2.65
CA GLU A 165 14.52 -4.36 2.40
C GLU A 165 16.02 -4.48 2.05
N SER A 166 16.56 -3.47 1.38
CA SER A 166 17.98 -3.38 1.02
C SER A 166 18.88 -3.11 2.24
N ASP A 167 18.49 -2.16 3.09
CA ASP A 167 19.20 -1.84 4.33
C ASP A 167 18.24 -1.22 5.36
N PRO A 168 17.75 -1.99 6.34
CA PRO A 168 16.83 -1.47 7.36
C PRO A 168 17.44 -0.35 8.23
N GLU A 169 18.76 -0.32 8.39
CA GLU A 169 19.45 0.67 9.23
C GLU A 169 19.53 2.03 8.53
N ILE A 170 19.56 2.06 7.18
CA ILE A 170 19.62 3.30 6.41
C ILE A 170 18.41 4.20 6.68
N LEU A 171 17.25 3.62 7.00
CA LEU A 171 16.02 4.37 7.23
C LEU A 171 16.00 5.12 8.57
N LYS A 172 16.86 4.72 9.50
CA LYS A 172 17.05 5.39 10.80
C LYS A 172 17.91 6.64 10.67
N ASP A 173 18.80 6.69 9.68
CA ASP A 173 19.60 7.86 9.34
C ASP A 173 18.81 8.78 8.40
N VAL A 174 18.19 9.83 8.98
CA VAL A 174 17.38 10.80 8.24
C VAL A 174 18.15 11.44 7.09
N SER A 175 19.45 11.72 7.27
CA SER A 175 20.25 12.39 6.25
C SER A 175 20.51 11.45 5.08
N LYS A 176 21.03 10.25 5.34
CA LYS A 176 21.34 9.28 4.27
C LYS A 176 20.08 8.80 3.55
N ARG A 177 19.01 8.56 4.30
CA ARG A 177 17.72 8.20 3.71
C ARG A 177 17.23 9.28 2.74
N ASN A 178 17.24 10.54 3.16
CA ASN A 178 16.77 11.63 2.31
C ASN A 178 17.67 11.83 1.08
N GLU A 179 18.99 11.68 1.22
CA GLU A 179 19.95 11.70 0.11
C GLU A 179 19.66 10.61 -0.93
N ILE A 180 19.43 9.37 -0.47
CA ILE A 180 19.12 8.24 -1.37
C ILE A 180 17.76 8.47 -2.06
N LEU A 181 16.73 8.90 -1.32
CA LEU A 181 15.42 9.18 -1.89
C LEU A 181 15.47 10.32 -2.91
N GLU A 182 16.28 11.36 -2.68
CA GLU A 182 16.49 12.45 -3.63
C GLU A 182 17.22 11.96 -4.89
N SER A 183 18.18 11.05 -4.74
CA SER A 183 18.83 10.38 -5.86
C SER A 183 17.83 9.58 -6.70
N ILE A 184 16.98 8.76 -6.07
CA ILE A 184 15.90 8.02 -6.76
C ILE A 184 14.96 8.99 -7.48
N ALA A 185 14.53 10.05 -6.82
CA ALA A 185 13.62 11.02 -7.41
C ALA A 185 14.21 11.71 -8.64
N THR A 186 15.49 12.03 -8.60
CA THR A 186 16.21 12.65 -9.72
C THR A 186 16.29 11.69 -10.92
N GLN A 187 16.71 10.45 -10.68
CA GLN A 187 16.91 9.44 -11.73
C GLN A 187 15.60 9.02 -12.41
N LEU A 188 14.52 8.92 -11.63
CA LEU A 188 13.19 8.53 -12.14
C LEU A 188 12.32 9.74 -12.53
N HIS A 189 12.88 10.95 -12.53
CA HIS A 189 12.16 12.20 -12.83
C HIS A 189 10.87 12.41 -12.00
N LEU A 190 10.91 12.03 -10.72
CA LEU A 190 9.79 12.10 -9.79
C LEU A 190 9.71 13.46 -9.08
N PRO A 191 8.54 13.87 -8.58
CA PRO A 191 8.40 15.08 -7.78
C PRO A 191 8.99 14.89 -6.37
N GLY A 192 10.31 15.04 -6.22
CA GLY A 192 11.06 14.72 -4.99
C GLY A 192 10.54 15.38 -3.70
N GLU A 193 10.21 16.68 -3.74
CA GLU A 193 9.65 17.39 -2.58
C GLU A 193 8.31 16.78 -2.13
N LYS A 194 7.44 16.45 -3.09
CA LYS A 194 6.15 15.80 -2.82
C LYS A 194 6.36 14.39 -2.27
N MET A 195 7.28 13.64 -2.85
CA MET A 195 7.62 12.29 -2.41
C MET A 195 8.08 12.26 -0.96
N ASN A 196 8.96 13.19 -0.55
CA ASN A 196 9.41 13.30 0.83
C ASN A 196 8.24 13.61 1.79
N LYS A 197 7.37 14.56 1.44
CA LYS A 197 6.18 14.89 2.26
C LYS A 197 5.22 13.71 2.40
N ASP A 198 4.98 12.97 1.32
CA ASP A 198 4.14 11.78 1.31
C ASP A 198 4.71 10.67 2.19
N LEU A 199 6.04 10.49 2.19
CA LEU A 199 6.74 9.52 3.03
C LEU A 199 6.79 9.91 4.51
N GLU A 200 6.94 11.20 4.82
CA GLU A 200 6.82 11.71 6.18
C GLU A 200 5.42 11.47 6.75
N LEU A 201 4.38 11.76 5.97
CA LEU A 201 2.99 11.50 6.36
C LEU A 201 2.74 10.00 6.56
N TYR A 202 3.25 9.15 5.66
CA TYR A 202 3.17 7.70 5.80
C TYR A 202 3.80 7.21 7.12
N ARG A 203 5.03 7.63 7.41
CA ARG A 203 5.74 7.27 8.66
C ARG A 203 5.00 7.76 9.90
N SER A 204 4.49 8.99 9.88
CA SER A 204 3.66 9.52 10.98
C SER A 204 2.38 8.71 11.20
N ASN A 205 1.76 8.20 10.13
CA ASN A 205 0.58 7.35 10.25
C ASN A 205 0.93 5.97 10.84
N LEU A 206 2.10 5.40 10.50
CA LEU A 206 2.58 4.17 11.14
C LEU A 206 2.80 4.36 12.64
N GLU A 207 3.47 5.44 13.04
CA GLU A 207 3.71 5.77 14.45
C GLU A 207 2.39 5.92 15.24
N LYS A 208 1.38 6.57 14.66
CA LYS A 208 0.04 6.68 15.26
C LYS A 208 -0.65 5.33 15.42
N MET A 209 -0.50 4.44 14.44
CA MET A 209 -1.05 3.09 14.51
C MET A 209 -0.37 2.27 15.61
N GLU A 210 0.95 2.36 15.74
CA GLU A 210 1.71 1.69 16.80
C GLU A 210 1.29 2.18 18.20
N GLN A 211 1.17 3.51 18.37
CA GLN A 211 0.67 4.11 19.61
C GLN A 211 -0.75 3.63 19.95
N LEU A 212 -1.65 3.59 18.96
CA LEU A 212 -3.01 3.10 19.15
C LEU A 212 -3.05 1.63 19.56
N LEU A 213 -2.24 0.78 18.92
CA LEU A 213 -2.15 -0.64 19.24
C LEU A 213 -1.64 -0.86 20.67
N SER A 214 -0.63 -0.08 21.10
CA SER A 214 -0.12 -0.11 22.47
C SER A 214 -1.22 0.20 23.49
N VAL A 215 -1.99 1.26 23.25
CA VAL A 215 -3.13 1.65 24.11
C VAL A 215 -4.19 0.55 24.18
N ILE A 216 -4.52 -0.08 23.05
CA ILE A 216 -5.49 -1.19 23.01
C ILE A 216 -4.98 -2.37 23.84
N GLU A 217 -3.70 -2.73 23.71
CA GLU A 217 -3.10 -3.83 24.48
C GLU A 217 -3.12 -3.53 25.98
N ASP A 218 -2.76 -2.32 26.40
CA ASP A 218 -2.80 -1.89 27.80
C ASP A 218 -4.22 -2.01 28.40
N VAL A 219 -5.24 -1.57 27.65
CA VAL A 219 -6.65 -1.67 28.06
C VAL A 219 -7.09 -3.13 28.19
N LEU A 220 -6.70 -4.00 27.25
CA LEU A 220 -7.00 -5.42 27.31
C LEU A 220 -6.33 -6.11 28.50
N GLN A 221 -5.07 -5.76 28.79
CA GLN A 221 -4.35 -6.29 29.96
C GLN A 221 -4.97 -5.82 31.27
N ALA A 222 -5.34 -4.55 31.38
CA ALA A 222 -6.03 -4.01 32.56
C ALA A 222 -7.38 -4.69 32.79
N GLY A 223 -8.17 -4.90 31.73
CA GLY A 223 -9.44 -5.61 31.80
C GLY A 223 -9.32 -7.08 32.23
N ARG A 224 -8.26 -7.78 31.78
CA ARG A 224 -7.95 -9.15 32.23
C ARG A 224 -7.57 -9.19 33.71
N LYS A 225 -6.75 -8.23 34.17
CA LYS A 225 -6.37 -8.12 35.59
C LYS A 225 -7.58 -7.87 36.49
N GLN A 226 -8.50 -6.99 36.11
CA GLN A 226 -9.73 -6.73 36.87
C GLN A 226 -10.65 -7.94 36.94
N LYS A 227 -10.79 -8.71 35.85
CA LYS A 227 -11.62 -9.93 35.85
C LYS A 227 -11.03 -11.06 36.70
N ASN A 228 -9.72 -11.07 36.91
CA ASN A 228 -9.02 -12.09 37.69
C ASN A 228 -8.79 -11.70 39.16
N GLN A 229 -9.28 -10.54 39.62
CA GLN A 229 -9.23 -10.17 41.04
C GLN A 229 -10.30 -10.95 41.83
N PRO A 230 -9.94 -11.55 42.98
CA PRO A 230 -10.91 -12.22 43.85
C PRO A 230 -11.96 -11.21 44.32
N LYS A 231 -13.25 -11.57 44.22
CA LYS A 231 -14.33 -10.77 44.79
C LYS A 231 -14.15 -10.67 46.31
N PRO A 232 -14.33 -9.49 46.92
CA PRO A 232 -14.28 -9.37 48.38
C PRO A 232 -15.32 -10.31 49.00
N GLU A 233 -14.91 -11.05 50.03
CA GLU A 233 -15.81 -11.92 50.80
C GLU A 233 -16.93 -11.07 51.42
N PRO A 234 -18.19 -11.55 51.41
CA PRO A 234 -19.27 -10.83 52.05
C PRO A 234 -18.98 -10.71 53.56
N GLU A 235 -18.91 -9.48 54.07
CA GLU A 235 -18.86 -9.21 55.50
C GLU A 235 -20.07 -9.87 56.17
N THR A 236 -19.83 -10.93 56.95
CA THR A 236 -20.79 -11.45 57.91
C THR A 236 -20.94 -10.41 59.01
N ALA A 237 -22.05 -9.68 58.98
CA ALA A 237 -22.48 -8.85 60.09
C ALA A 237 -22.97 -9.74 61.24
N GLU A 238 -22.26 -9.71 62.36
CA GLU A 238 -22.75 -10.16 63.68
C GLU A 238 -23.53 -9.04 64.39
#